data_AF-A0A7H8SBQ7-F1
#
_entry.id   AF-A0A7H8SBQ7-F1
#
_cell.length_a   1.000
_cell.length_b   1.000
_cell.length_c   1.000
_cell.angle_alpha   90.00
_cell.angle_beta   90.00
_cell.angle_gamma   90.00
#
_symmetry.space_group_name_H-M   'P 1'
#
loop_
_entity.id
_entity.type
_entity.pdbx_description
1 polymer ?
#
loop_
_entity_poly.entity_id
_entity_poly.type
_entity_poly.pdbx_seq_one_letter_code
_entity_poly.pdbx_strand_id
1 'polypeptide(L)'
;MSQDGKVTHGESNNKQTKRRQWGTKIKSVFQTKQRDKSSSIKKDKMLRQTPEILPFIQMHDDHILLKNGVMDILQIQTKNIHALNDTDLNVLLMNRTRFLRSYFRSYKEIILNFPANTQAQRTYWLKKREQTTSPIRLEYIDQKLVEFDFLERERSNREFFIFVYADDKQELVDRKHDAIQGMQQAFPLTELTRTKKEQILFLLNNQNTKL
;
A
#
# COMPACT_ATOMS: atom_id res chain seq x y z
N MET A 1 -51.49 -48.88 21.70
CA MET A 1 -51.08 -49.27 20.33
C MET A 1 -51.16 -48.01 19.46
N SER A 2 -50.04 -47.69 18.80
CA SER A 2 -49.83 -46.75 17.67
C SER A 2 -50.08 -45.24 17.93
N GLN A 3 -49.06 -44.36 17.85
CA GLN A 3 -48.48 -43.71 16.64
C GLN A 3 -49.53 -42.87 15.87
N ASP A 4 -49.34 -41.58 15.52
CA ASP A 4 -48.15 -40.93 14.96
C ASP A 4 -48.12 -39.40 15.15
N GLY A 5 -46.90 -38.86 15.16
CA GLY A 5 -46.59 -37.43 15.23
C GLY A 5 -46.68 -36.70 13.89
N LYS A 6 -47.12 -35.45 13.94
CA LYS A 6 -47.01 -34.49 12.84
C LYS A 6 -45.57 -33.98 12.73
N VAL A 7 -44.89 -34.37 11.66
CA VAL A 7 -43.63 -33.75 11.20
C VAL A 7 -43.97 -32.58 10.28
N THR A 8 -43.66 -31.35 10.69
CA THR A 8 -43.74 -30.15 9.86
C THR A 8 -42.51 -30.03 8.95
N HIS A 9 -42.65 -30.53 7.71
CA HIS A 9 -41.76 -30.18 6.61
C HIS A 9 -41.98 -28.72 6.20
N GLY A 10 -41.16 -27.78 6.72
CA GLY A 10 -41.32 -26.35 6.38
C GLY A 10 -40.04 -25.53 6.23
N GLU A 11 -38.93 -25.88 6.90
CA GLU A 11 -37.83 -24.90 7.09
C GLU A 11 -36.54 -25.17 6.30
N SER A 12 -36.38 -26.31 5.62
CA SER A 12 -35.11 -26.62 4.93
C SER A 12 -34.96 -25.93 3.56
N ASN A 13 -36.06 -25.55 2.91
CA ASN A 13 -36.05 -25.16 1.50
C ASN A 13 -35.63 -23.69 1.23
N ASN A 14 -35.70 -22.81 2.24
CA ASN A 14 -35.42 -21.36 2.10
C ASN A 14 -33.92 -21.01 2.29
N LYS A 15 -33.18 -21.81 3.07
CA LYS A 15 -31.72 -21.62 3.26
C LYS A 15 -30.91 -22.09 2.03
N GLN A 16 -31.37 -23.12 1.32
CA GLN A 16 -30.74 -23.60 0.09
C GLN A 16 -30.93 -22.63 -1.10
N THR A 17 -32.08 -21.96 -1.19
CA THR A 17 -32.38 -20.98 -2.26
C THR A 17 -31.53 -19.70 -2.11
N LYS A 18 -31.32 -19.19 -0.88
CA LYS A 18 -30.44 -18.03 -0.65
C LYS A 18 -28.95 -18.30 -0.93
N ARG A 19 -28.43 -19.50 -0.62
CA ARG A 19 -27.04 -19.90 -0.97
C ARG A 19 -26.84 -20.06 -2.49
N ARG A 20 -27.85 -20.57 -3.21
CA ARG A 20 -27.85 -20.63 -4.69
C ARG A 20 -27.84 -19.23 -5.31
N GLN A 21 -28.61 -18.28 -4.80
CA GLN A 21 -28.60 -16.90 -5.31
C GLN A 21 -27.27 -16.18 -5.07
N TRP A 22 -26.61 -16.40 -3.93
CA TRP A 22 -25.30 -15.81 -3.63
C TRP A 22 -24.18 -16.39 -4.51
N GLY A 23 -24.15 -17.71 -4.71
CA GLY A 23 -23.21 -18.37 -5.63
C GLY A 23 -23.37 -17.96 -7.09
N THR A 24 -24.58 -17.61 -7.53
CA THR A 24 -24.86 -17.15 -8.90
C THR A 24 -24.45 -15.68 -9.11
N LYS A 25 -24.55 -14.84 -8.06
CA LYS A 25 -23.99 -13.47 -8.07
C LYS A 25 -22.47 -13.44 -8.10
N ILE A 26 -21.79 -14.35 -7.40
CA ILE A 26 -20.31 -14.42 -7.41
C ILE A 26 -19.79 -14.89 -8.78
N LYS A 27 -20.45 -15.89 -9.40
CA LYS A 27 -20.07 -16.36 -10.75
C LYS A 27 -20.27 -15.29 -11.83
N SER A 28 -21.33 -14.48 -11.75
CA SER A 28 -21.53 -13.38 -12.71
C SER A 28 -20.46 -12.30 -12.54
N VAL A 29 -20.12 -11.88 -11.31
CA VAL A 29 -19.04 -10.90 -11.06
C VAL A 29 -17.65 -11.43 -11.49
N PHE A 30 -17.38 -12.72 -11.34
CA PHE A 30 -16.12 -13.34 -11.81
C PHE A 30 -16.06 -13.51 -13.33
N GLN A 31 -17.19 -13.75 -14.01
CA GLN A 31 -17.24 -13.82 -15.48
C GLN A 31 -17.13 -12.44 -16.14
N THR A 32 -17.64 -11.37 -15.50
CA THR A 32 -17.43 -9.99 -15.99
C THR A 32 -15.95 -9.60 -15.92
N LYS A 33 -15.18 -10.11 -14.96
CA LYS A 33 -13.76 -9.79 -14.79
C LYS A 33 -12.81 -10.51 -15.76
N GLN A 34 -13.28 -11.51 -16.51
CA GLN A 34 -12.47 -12.27 -17.47
C GLN A 34 -12.65 -11.84 -18.94
N ARG A 35 -13.67 -11.03 -19.28
CA ARG A 35 -13.91 -10.60 -20.67
C ARG A 35 -13.17 -9.33 -21.11
N ASP A 36 -12.52 -8.60 -20.20
CA ASP A 36 -11.84 -7.34 -20.53
C ASP A 36 -10.35 -7.49 -20.90
N LYS A 37 -9.85 -8.70 -21.17
CA LYS A 37 -8.41 -8.95 -21.45
C LYS A 37 -8.00 -9.06 -22.92
N SER A 38 -8.85 -8.65 -23.88
CA SER A 38 -8.47 -8.71 -25.31
C SER A 38 -8.75 -7.45 -26.14
N SER A 39 -8.97 -6.30 -25.52
CA SER A 39 -8.91 -5.04 -26.27
C SER A 39 -7.48 -4.50 -26.24
N SER A 40 -6.90 -4.32 -27.43
CA SER A 40 -5.63 -3.63 -27.65
C SER A 40 -5.50 -2.42 -26.72
N ILE A 41 -4.41 -2.33 -25.96
CA ILE A 41 -4.09 -1.16 -25.14
C ILE A 41 -3.95 0.03 -26.11
N LYS A 42 -5.05 0.73 -26.38
CA LYS A 42 -5.03 2.02 -27.03
C LYS A 42 -4.20 2.88 -26.09
N LYS A 43 -3.00 3.28 -26.52
CA LYS A 43 -2.20 4.26 -25.78
C LYS A 43 -3.10 5.47 -25.59
N ASP A 44 -3.54 5.67 -24.35
CA ASP A 44 -4.39 6.80 -24.02
C ASP A 44 -3.65 8.06 -24.45
N LYS A 45 -4.32 8.97 -25.16
CA LYS A 45 -3.65 10.15 -25.72
C LYS A 45 -3.31 11.08 -24.57
N MET A 46 -2.09 10.96 -24.05
CA MET A 46 -1.54 11.87 -23.05
C MET A 46 -1.62 13.31 -23.60
N LEU A 47 -2.13 14.22 -22.78
CA LEU A 47 -2.14 15.65 -23.11
C LEU A 47 -0.69 16.10 -23.38
N ARG A 48 -0.47 16.79 -24.50
CA ARG A 48 0.88 17.25 -24.90
C ARG A 48 1.58 18.11 -23.85
N GLN A 49 0.80 18.77 -22.99
CA GLN A 49 1.29 19.65 -21.93
C GLN A 49 1.85 18.86 -20.72
N THR A 50 1.41 17.62 -20.49
CA THR A 50 1.83 16.86 -19.30
C THR A 50 3.33 16.51 -19.33
N PRO A 51 3.92 16.02 -20.45
CA PRO A 51 5.37 15.84 -20.56
C PRO A 51 6.16 17.16 -20.49
N GLU A 52 5.55 18.29 -20.85
CA GLU A 52 6.21 19.60 -20.83
C GLU A 52 6.35 20.13 -19.39
N ILE A 53 5.33 19.91 -18.56
CA ILE A 53 5.29 20.38 -17.17
C ILE A 53 6.03 19.43 -16.22
N LEU A 54 5.86 18.12 -16.38
CA LEU A 54 6.46 17.15 -15.46
C LEU A 54 7.98 17.01 -15.70
N PRO A 55 8.79 16.95 -14.62
CA PRO A 55 10.24 16.84 -14.74
C PRO A 55 10.72 15.41 -14.99
N PHE A 56 9.85 14.40 -14.84
CA PHE A 56 10.21 12.97 -14.91
C PHE A 56 10.30 12.50 -16.36
N ILE A 57 11.44 11.93 -16.76
CA ILE A 57 11.66 11.38 -18.10
C ILE A 57 11.52 9.86 -18.09
N GLN A 58 12.32 9.21 -17.24
CA GLN A 58 12.43 7.76 -17.20
C GLN A 58 12.70 7.31 -15.78
N MET A 59 12.25 6.10 -15.44
CA MET A 59 12.52 5.50 -14.15
C MET A 59 13.24 4.16 -14.33
N HIS A 60 14.35 4.05 -13.63
CA HIS A 60 15.13 2.83 -13.47
C HIS A 60 14.87 2.24 -12.08
N ASP A 61 15.43 1.07 -11.79
CA ASP A 61 15.21 0.41 -10.50
C ASP A 61 15.89 1.19 -9.35
N ASP A 62 17.05 1.78 -9.62
CA ASP A 62 17.91 2.47 -8.67
C ASP A 62 17.76 4.00 -8.65
N HIS A 63 17.26 4.62 -9.73
CA HIS A 63 17.09 6.08 -9.82
C HIS A 63 16.00 6.48 -10.82
N ILE A 64 15.55 7.74 -10.74
CA ILE A 64 14.63 8.38 -11.66
C ILE A 64 15.41 9.49 -12.41
N LEU A 65 15.36 9.44 -13.74
CA LEU A 65 15.91 10.44 -14.63
C LEU A 65 14.96 11.64 -14.72
N LEU A 66 15.48 12.83 -14.45
CA LEU A 66 14.79 14.10 -14.60
C LEU A 66 15.26 14.82 -15.85
N LYS A 67 14.54 15.87 -16.27
CA LYS A 67 15.02 16.79 -17.31
C LYS A 67 16.36 17.42 -16.95
N ASN A 68 16.51 17.76 -15.67
CA ASN A 68 17.71 18.38 -15.13
C ASN A 68 18.21 17.52 -13.97
N GLY A 69 19.05 16.54 -14.28
CA GLY A 69 19.68 15.66 -13.29
C GLY A 69 18.91 14.38 -13.00
N VAL A 70 19.16 13.82 -11.82
CA VAL A 70 18.61 12.54 -11.36
C VAL A 70 18.08 12.65 -9.93
N MET A 71 17.18 11.76 -9.55
CA MET A 71 16.69 11.65 -8.19
C MET A 71 16.43 10.22 -7.76
N ASP A 72 16.30 9.99 -6.46
CA ASP A 72 15.76 8.76 -5.92
C ASP A 72 14.86 9.04 -4.71
N ILE A 73 14.02 8.07 -4.37
CA ILE A 73 13.05 8.14 -3.27
C ILE A 73 13.39 7.05 -2.25
N LEU A 74 13.62 7.47 -1.02
CA LEU A 74 13.83 6.60 0.13
C LEU A 74 12.65 6.74 1.11
N GLN A 75 12.29 5.66 1.77
CA GLN A 75 11.26 5.68 2.82
C GLN A 75 11.88 5.96 4.18
N ILE A 76 11.24 6.83 4.94
CA ILE A 76 11.63 7.19 6.30
C ILE A 76 10.93 6.22 7.27
N GLN A 77 11.72 5.50 8.06
CA GLN A 77 11.21 4.65 9.13
C GLN A 77 10.86 5.50 10.36
N THR A 78 9.56 5.59 10.66
CA THR A 78 9.05 6.42 11.75
C THR A 78 9.21 5.74 13.11
N LYS A 79 9.34 6.53 14.16
CA LYS A 79 9.30 6.09 15.56
C LYS A 79 8.07 6.67 16.26
N ASN A 80 7.49 5.93 17.19
CA ASN A 80 6.41 6.44 18.01
C ASN A 80 6.97 7.37 19.10
N ILE A 81 6.97 8.67 18.82
CA ILE A 81 7.52 9.70 19.72
C ILE A 81 6.78 9.78 21.06
N HIS A 82 5.50 9.42 21.11
CA HIS A 82 4.69 9.46 22.33
C HIS A 82 5.02 8.32 23.30
N ALA A 83 5.68 7.26 22.80
CA ALA A 83 6.11 6.14 23.62
C ALA A 83 7.53 6.35 24.21
N LEU A 84 8.22 7.42 23.82
CA LEU A 84 9.58 7.71 24.29
C LEU A 84 9.53 8.52 25.59
N ASN A 85 10.52 8.29 26.46
CA ASN A 85 10.79 9.20 27.57
C ASN A 85 11.51 10.47 27.07
N ASP A 86 11.60 11.48 27.93
CA ASP A 86 12.20 12.77 27.57
C ASP A 86 13.67 12.65 27.16
N THR A 87 14.45 11.78 27.81
CA THR A 87 15.86 11.58 27.49
C THR A 87 16.02 11.01 26.08
N ASP A 88 15.28 9.95 25.75
CA ASP A 88 15.29 9.31 24.44
C ASP A 88 14.78 10.24 23.35
N LEU A 89 13.75 11.05 23.67
CA LEU A 89 13.24 12.07 22.75
C LEU A 89 14.32 13.13 22.46
N ASN A 90 15.03 13.61 23.48
CA ASN A 90 16.12 14.57 23.30
C ASN A 90 17.27 13.98 22.48
N VAL A 91 17.65 12.73 22.71
CA VAL A 91 18.66 12.03 21.89
C VAL A 91 18.20 11.92 20.43
N LEU A 92 16.93 11.58 20.21
CA LEU A 92 16.34 11.51 18.86
C LEU A 92 16.40 12.86 18.15
N LEU A 93 16.01 13.95 18.84
CA LEU A 93 16.07 15.32 18.32
C LEU A 93 17.50 15.76 18.03
N MET A 94 18.45 15.42 18.89
CA MET A 94 19.88 15.72 18.68
C MET A 94 20.40 14.99 17.44
N ASN A 95 20.08 13.71 17.27
CA ASN A 95 20.48 12.93 16.09
C ASN A 95 19.86 13.50 14.81
N ARG A 96 18.58 13.87 14.85
CA ARG A 96 17.90 14.52 13.72
C ARG A 96 18.54 15.88 13.39
N THR A 97 18.87 16.66 14.41
CA THR A 97 19.54 17.96 14.26
C THR A 97 20.94 17.80 13.67
N ARG A 98 21.69 16.77 14.09
CA ARG A 98 23.00 16.45 13.52
C ARG A 98 22.88 16.18 12.02
N PHE A 99 21.91 15.38 11.58
CA PHE A 99 21.66 15.15 10.15
C PHE A 99 21.40 16.45 9.39
N LEU A 100 20.50 17.31 9.89
CA LEU A 100 20.19 18.59 9.25
C LEU A 100 21.42 19.51 9.13
N ARG A 101 22.34 19.44 10.09
CA ARG A 101 23.58 20.23 10.10
C ARG A 101 24.68 19.64 9.24
N SER A 102 24.70 18.32 9.02
CA SER A 102 25.73 17.66 8.21
C SER A 102 25.34 17.50 6.74
N TYR A 103 24.04 17.42 6.45
CA TYR A 103 23.53 17.21 5.10
C TYR A 103 23.23 18.55 4.41
N PHE A 104 24.25 19.14 3.77
CA PHE A 104 24.17 20.46 3.13
C PHE A 104 23.52 20.46 1.74
N ARG A 105 22.89 19.35 1.33
CA ARG A 105 22.28 19.20 0.00
C ARG A 105 20.78 19.38 0.08
N SER A 106 20.18 19.83 -1.01
CA SER A 106 18.73 19.95 -1.11
C SER A 106 18.09 18.56 -1.16
N TYR A 107 17.12 18.34 -0.28
CA TYR A 107 16.25 17.18 -0.30
C TYR A 107 14.81 17.64 -0.07
N LYS A 108 13.85 16.77 -0.40
CA LYS A 108 12.44 17.04 -0.15
C LYS A 108 11.84 15.94 0.71
N GLU A 109 11.20 16.32 1.81
CA GLU A 109 10.40 15.40 2.62
C GLU A 109 8.94 15.43 2.16
N ILE A 110 8.36 14.25 1.96
CA ILE A 110 7.02 14.07 1.44
C ILE A 110 6.28 13.10 2.34
N ILE A 111 5.05 13.45 2.68
CA ILE A 111 4.14 12.66 3.50
C ILE A 111 2.95 12.29 2.64
N LEU A 112 2.66 11.01 2.50
CA LEU A 112 1.51 10.51 1.74
C LEU A 112 0.71 9.52 2.57
N ASN A 113 -0.60 9.52 2.35
CA ASN A 113 -1.51 8.55 2.95
C ASN A 113 -1.70 7.39 1.97
N PHE A 114 -1.15 6.22 2.29
CA PHE A 114 -1.36 4.99 1.54
C PHE A 114 -2.53 4.20 2.11
N PRO A 115 -3.30 3.45 1.30
CA PRO A 115 -4.30 2.52 1.84
C PRO A 115 -3.65 1.55 2.82
N ALA A 116 -4.34 1.20 3.89
CA ALA A 116 -3.82 0.27 4.89
C ALA A 116 -3.44 -1.05 4.21
N ASN A 117 -2.23 -1.55 4.44
CA ASN A 117 -1.82 -2.85 3.91
C ASN A 117 -2.26 -3.95 4.88
N THR A 118 -3.29 -4.71 4.51
CA THR A 118 -3.75 -5.88 5.30
C THR A 118 -3.38 -7.21 4.66
N GLN A 119 -2.54 -7.22 3.62
CA GLN A 119 -2.27 -8.40 2.80
C GLN A 119 -1.72 -9.58 3.63
N ALA A 120 -0.83 -9.32 4.59
CA ALA A 120 -0.29 -10.35 5.47
C ALA A 120 -1.38 -11.00 6.33
N GLN A 121 -2.25 -10.17 6.92
CA GLN A 121 -3.38 -10.62 7.73
C GLN A 121 -4.40 -11.39 6.87
N ARG A 122 -4.74 -10.86 5.68
CA ARG A 122 -5.60 -11.52 4.67
C ARG A 122 -5.09 -12.91 4.36
N THR A 123 -3.80 -13.03 4.03
CA THR A 123 -3.16 -14.29 3.64
C THR A 123 -3.20 -15.31 4.77
N TYR A 124 -2.92 -14.89 6.00
CA TYR A 124 -3.02 -15.74 7.18
C TYR A 124 -4.44 -16.29 7.37
N TRP A 125 -5.46 -15.43 7.29
CA TRP A 125 -6.85 -15.83 7.50
C TRP A 125 -7.40 -16.69 6.37
N LEU A 126 -7.01 -16.42 5.12
CA LEU A 126 -7.33 -17.28 3.97
C LEU A 126 -6.76 -18.69 4.16
N LYS A 127 -5.48 -18.80 4.57
CA LYS A 127 -4.88 -20.10 4.88
C LYS A 127 -5.61 -20.83 6.02
N LYS A 128 -6.03 -20.11 7.07
CA LYS A 128 -6.82 -20.70 8.16
C LYS A 128 -8.21 -21.13 7.72
N ARG A 129 -8.82 -20.43 6.77
CA ARG A 129 -10.12 -20.78 6.18
C ARG A 129 -10.07 -22.13 5.48
N GLU A 130 -9.04 -22.36 4.67
CA GLU A 130 -8.84 -23.62 3.94
C GLU A 130 -8.66 -24.82 4.88
N GLN A 131 -8.04 -24.61 6.04
CA GLN A 131 -7.74 -25.65 7.02
C GLN A 131 -8.89 -25.92 8.01
N THR A 132 -9.96 -25.13 7.98
CA THR A 132 -11.03 -25.20 8.98
C THR A 132 -12.28 -25.88 8.44
N THR A 133 -12.78 -26.91 9.13
CA THR A 133 -14.04 -27.60 8.82
C THR A 133 -15.22 -27.14 9.68
N SER A 134 -14.97 -26.44 10.80
CA SER A 134 -16.02 -25.95 11.70
C SER A 134 -16.79 -24.77 11.07
N PRO A 135 -18.13 -24.86 10.93
CA PRO A 135 -18.93 -23.82 10.28
C PRO A 135 -18.95 -22.49 11.05
N ILE A 136 -18.96 -22.54 12.39
CA ILE A 136 -18.93 -21.35 13.24
C ILE A 136 -17.62 -20.57 13.04
N ARG A 137 -16.49 -21.30 12.99
CA ARG A 137 -15.17 -20.69 12.81
C ARG A 137 -15.00 -20.11 11.41
N LEU A 138 -15.59 -20.72 10.38
CA LEU A 138 -15.61 -20.16 9.03
C LEU A 138 -16.35 -18.82 8.98
N GLU A 139 -17.48 -18.69 9.68
CA GLU A 139 -18.23 -17.43 9.73
C GLU A 139 -17.42 -16.29 10.34
N TYR A 140 -16.73 -16.54 11.46
CA TYR A 140 -15.83 -15.53 12.06
C TYR A 140 -14.65 -15.16 11.15
N ILE A 141 -14.08 -16.14 10.43
CA ILE A 141 -12.99 -15.87 9.48
C ILE A 141 -13.48 -15.00 8.33
N ASP A 142 -14.66 -15.31 7.77
CA ASP A 142 -15.26 -14.53 6.69
C ASP A 142 -15.59 -13.09 7.16
N GLN A 143 -16.11 -12.92 8.38
CA GLN A 143 -16.31 -11.59 8.98
C GLN A 143 -15.00 -10.81 9.11
N LYS A 144 -13.92 -11.46 9.56
CA LYS A 144 -12.61 -10.81 9.67
C LYS A 144 -12.03 -10.40 8.32
N LEU A 145 -12.21 -11.22 7.28
CA LEU A 145 -11.78 -10.85 5.93
C LEU A 145 -12.55 -9.62 5.40
N VAL A 146 -13.86 -9.52 5.66
CA VAL A 146 -14.66 -8.32 5.31
C VAL A 146 -14.20 -7.09 6.09
N GLU A 147 -13.86 -7.24 7.37
CA GLU A 147 -13.31 -6.15 8.18
C GLU A 147 -11.98 -5.63 7.60
N PHE A 148 -11.08 -6.53 7.17
CA PHE A 148 -9.84 -6.14 6.51
C PHE A 148 -10.10 -5.43 5.17
N ASP A 149 -11.00 -5.94 4.33
CA ASP A 149 -11.43 -5.27 3.09
C ASP A 149 -11.93 -3.84 3.33
N PHE A 150 -12.67 -3.63 4.41
CA PHE A 150 -13.14 -2.32 4.81
C PHE A 150 -12.00 -1.42 5.29
N LEU A 151 -11.08 -1.96 6.11
CA LEU A 151 -9.91 -1.22 6.59
C LEU A 151 -9.00 -0.76 5.45
N GLU A 152 -8.74 -1.59 4.43
CA GLU A 152 -7.93 -1.19 3.27
C GLU A 152 -8.57 -0.02 2.49
N ARG A 153 -9.90 0.04 2.44
CA ARG A 153 -10.66 1.06 1.68
C ARG A 153 -10.80 2.38 2.42
N GLU A 154 -11.05 2.31 3.72
CA GLU A 154 -11.43 3.47 4.53
C GLU A 154 -10.29 4.01 5.38
N ARG A 155 -9.30 3.18 5.71
CA ARG A 155 -8.14 3.61 6.50
C ARG A 155 -6.92 3.76 5.62
N SER A 156 -6.22 4.85 5.87
CA SER A 156 -4.93 5.12 5.27
C SER A 156 -3.82 5.15 6.32
N ASN A 157 -2.68 4.55 6.00
CA ASN A 157 -1.45 4.68 6.74
C ASN A 157 -0.65 5.87 6.20
N ARG A 158 -0.20 6.72 7.11
CA ARG A 158 0.69 7.83 6.76
C ARG A 158 2.11 7.31 6.61
N GLU A 159 2.63 7.38 5.40
CA GLU A 159 4.01 7.02 5.07
C GLU A 159 4.83 8.29 4.76
N PHE A 160 6.12 8.22 5.06
CA PHE A 160 7.05 9.35 4.99
C PHE A 160 8.20 8.99 4.05
N PHE A 161 8.57 9.93 3.19
CA PHE A 161 9.57 9.73 2.15
C PHE A 161 10.53 10.91 2.10
N ILE A 162 11.77 10.63 1.71
CA ILE A 162 12.77 11.64 1.36
C ILE A 162 13.17 11.46 -0.10
N PHE A 163 13.19 12.58 -0.82
CA PHE A 163 13.58 12.66 -2.21
C PHE A 163 14.97 13.28 -2.24
N VAL A 164 15.93 12.54 -2.77
CA VAL A 164 17.32 12.97 -2.92
C VAL A 164 17.54 13.28 -4.39
N TYR A 165 18.18 14.41 -4.67
CA TYR A 165 18.46 14.89 -6.02
C TYR A 165 19.97 14.99 -6.24
N ALA A 166 20.42 14.86 -7.48
CA ALA A 166 21.81 15.08 -7.89
C ALA A 166 21.89 15.46 -9.38
N ASP A 167 23.05 15.95 -9.82
CA ASP A 167 23.24 16.30 -11.23
C ASP A 167 23.51 15.05 -12.08
N ASP A 168 24.20 14.05 -11.52
CA ASP A 168 24.49 12.78 -12.17
C ASP A 168 24.29 11.58 -11.23
N LYS A 169 24.36 10.37 -11.81
CA LYS A 169 24.10 9.11 -11.10
C LYS A 169 25.13 8.80 -10.01
N GLN A 170 26.41 9.12 -10.21
CA GLN A 170 27.44 8.85 -9.21
C GLN A 170 27.20 9.73 -7.98
N GLU A 171 26.98 11.02 -8.22
CA GLU A 171 26.66 11.96 -7.14
C GLU A 171 25.37 11.56 -6.40
N LEU A 172 24.36 11.03 -7.10
CA LEU A 172 23.14 10.53 -6.46
C LEU A 172 23.43 9.38 -5.48
N VAL A 173 24.32 8.46 -5.85
CA VAL A 173 24.71 7.34 -4.98
C VAL A 173 25.37 7.85 -3.71
N ASP A 174 26.30 8.81 -3.83
CA ASP A 174 26.97 9.42 -2.69
C ASP A 174 25.97 10.17 -1.79
N ARG A 175 25.11 11.01 -2.39
CA ARG A 175 24.08 11.77 -1.66
C ARG A 175 23.07 10.85 -0.97
N LYS A 176 22.73 9.70 -1.55
CA LYS A 176 21.89 8.68 -0.90
C LYS A 176 22.63 8.04 0.28
N HIS A 177 23.89 7.68 0.09
CA HIS A 177 24.71 7.09 1.15
C HIS A 177 24.80 8.02 2.36
N ASP A 178 25.12 9.30 2.12
CA ASP A 178 25.18 10.32 3.16
C ASP A 178 23.85 10.51 3.89
N ALA A 179 22.74 10.49 3.15
CA ALA A 179 21.40 10.59 3.74
C ALA A 179 21.08 9.38 4.64
N ILE A 180 21.37 8.17 4.17
CA ILE A 180 21.15 6.93 4.92
C ILE A 180 22.00 6.93 6.19
N GLN A 181 23.29 7.23 6.09
CA GLN A 181 24.19 7.27 7.25
C GLN A 181 23.79 8.35 8.25
N GLY A 182 23.50 9.56 7.78
CA GLY A 182 23.14 10.68 8.63
C GLY A 182 21.81 10.47 9.36
N MET A 183 20.83 9.82 8.72
CA MET A 183 19.52 9.58 9.32
C MET A 183 19.44 8.29 10.15
N GLN A 184 20.43 7.39 10.07
CA GLN A 184 20.42 6.06 10.69
C GLN A 184 20.07 6.05 12.19
N GLN A 185 20.58 7.02 12.96
CA GLN A 185 20.34 7.08 14.41
C GLN A 185 19.01 7.75 14.78
N ALA A 186 18.46 8.56 13.87
CA ALA A 186 17.20 9.26 14.08
C ALA A 186 16.03 8.48 13.48
N PHE A 187 15.89 8.57 12.17
CA PHE A 187 14.82 7.96 11.38
C PHE A 187 15.47 7.21 10.20
N PRO A 188 15.80 5.92 10.36
CA PRO A 188 16.47 5.15 9.32
C PRO A 188 15.78 5.25 7.97
N LEU A 189 16.58 5.28 6.91
CA LEU A 189 16.08 5.30 5.53
C LEU A 189 16.14 3.91 4.92
N THR A 190 15.09 3.52 4.21
CA THR A 190 15.04 2.25 3.47
C THR A 190 14.80 2.51 1.99
N GLU A 191 15.51 1.75 1.15
CA GLU A 191 15.29 1.78 -0.29
C GLU A 191 13.91 1.22 -0.65
N LEU A 192 13.35 1.75 -1.73
CA LEU A 192 12.05 1.37 -2.23
C LEU A 192 12.14 0.56 -3.51
N THR A 193 11.17 -0.34 -3.70
CA THR A 193 11.00 -1.01 -4.99
C THR A 193 10.51 -0.02 -6.04
N ARG A 194 10.84 -0.30 -7.30
CA ARG A 194 10.36 0.48 -8.45
C ARG A 194 8.85 0.70 -8.43
N THR A 195 8.07 -0.35 -8.17
CA THR A 195 6.60 -0.28 -8.10
C THR A 195 6.11 0.71 -7.04
N LYS A 196 6.75 0.75 -5.87
CA LYS A 196 6.39 1.70 -4.81
C LYS A 196 6.73 3.14 -5.21
N LYS A 197 7.86 3.37 -5.88
CA LYS A 197 8.23 4.69 -6.44
C LYS A 197 7.19 5.18 -7.46
N GLU A 198 6.70 4.30 -8.34
CA GLU A 198 5.61 4.61 -9.29
C GLU A 198 4.34 5.05 -8.56
N GLN A 199 3.93 4.31 -7.53
CA GLN A 199 2.74 4.64 -6.74
C GLN A 199 2.88 6.00 -6.03
N ILE A 200 4.06 6.31 -5.49
CA ILE A 200 4.35 7.60 -4.86
C ILE A 200 4.21 8.74 -5.87
N LEU A 201 4.85 8.63 -7.03
CA LEU A 201 4.76 9.65 -8.08
C LEU A 201 3.33 9.77 -8.63
N PHE A 202 2.61 8.66 -8.75
CA PHE A 202 1.21 8.68 -9.17
C PHE A 202 0.32 9.43 -8.18
N LEU A 203 0.38 9.09 -6.89
CA LEU A 203 -0.38 9.77 -5.83
C LEU A 203 -0.06 11.26 -5.74
N LEU A 204 1.23 11.61 -5.86
CA LEU A 204 1.68 12.99 -5.75
C LEU A 204 1.09 13.87 -6.86
N ASN A 205 0.97 13.34 -8.07
CA ASN A 205 0.44 14.04 -9.23
C ASN A 205 -1.09 13.86 -9.40
N ASN A 206 -1.71 12.95 -8.64
CA ASN A 206 -3.14 12.63 -8.72
C ASN A 206 -3.74 12.53 -7.31
N GLN A 207 -3.72 13.64 -6.56
CA GLN A 207 -4.08 13.65 -5.13
C GLN A 207 -5.54 13.27 -4.84
N ASN A 208 -6.43 13.39 -5.82
CA ASN A 208 -7.84 13.01 -5.71
C ASN A 208 -8.11 11.53 -6.03
N THR A 209 -7.08 10.76 -6.39
CA THR A 209 -7.21 9.36 -6.81
C THR A 209 -6.85 8.43 -5.66
N LYS A 210 -7.70 7.42 -5.43
CA LYS A 210 -7.38 6.30 -4.54
C LYS A 210 -6.59 5.25 -5.33
N LEU A 211 -5.52 4.71 -4.73
CA LEU A 211 -4.78 3.54 -5.26
C LEU A 211 -5.61 2.26 -5.16
#